data_AF-A0A2A5H0B0-F1
#
_entry.id   AF-A0A2A5H0B0-F1
#
_cell.length_a   1.000
_cell.length_b   1.000
_cell.length_c   1.000
_cell.angle_alpha   90.00
_cell.angle_beta   90.00
_cell.angle_gamma   90.00
#
_symmetry.space_group_name_H-M   'P 1'
#
loop_
_entity.id
_entity.type
_entity.pdbx_description
1 polymer ?
#
loop_
_entity_poly.entity_id
_entity_poly.type
_entity_poly.pdbx_seq_one_letter_code
_entity_poly.pdbx_strand_id
1 'polypeptide(L)'
;MASLVPIITSTIVSQGAGLIVGELSGRRSSNKQDIALQQLRAQQNLQEQQASADAVLSRQKIGLDAGNAEEERKKALRRAVSRQRANFGAQGISSAGGSAQAVFLGLFEESDAEKKKREQLDTLRLNAIDQGLGQRTSLNVLQRTQLQEKQKISQISSGERLFGSLF
;
A
#
# COMPACT_ATOMS: atom_id res chain seq x y z
N MET A 1 11.97 -8.58 -25.35
CA MET A 1 10.97 -9.50 -24.76
C MET A 1 10.21 -8.72 -23.69
N ALA A 2 9.15 -8.01 -24.08
CA ALA A 2 8.34 -7.19 -23.18
C ALA A 2 6.98 -7.88 -22.99
N SER A 3 6.70 -8.35 -21.78
CA SER A 3 5.43 -8.98 -21.42
C SER A 3 4.41 -7.92 -21.02
N LEU A 4 3.45 -7.66 -21.92
CA LEU A 4 2.25 -6.87 -21.67
C LEU A 4 1.31 -7.68 -20.78
N VAL A 5 0.99 -7.14 -19.60
CA VAL A 5 -0.01 -7.70 -18.68
C VAL A 5 -1.38 -7.16 -19.07
N PRO A 6 -2.41 -7.99 -19.33
CA PRO A 6 -3.74 -7.51 -19.69
C PRO A 6 -4.50 -7.04 -18.45
N ILE A 7 -5.01 -5.82 -18.50
CA ILE A 7 -5.94 -5.24 -17.51
C ILE A 7 -7.33 -5.80 -17.83
N ILE A 8 -7.89 -6.62 -16.93
CA ILE A 8 -9.25 -7.15 -17.08
C ILE A 8 -10.24 -6.07 -16.63
N THR A 9 -10.93 -5.46 -17.60
CA THR A 9 -12.07 -4.56 -17.35
C THR A 9 -13.35 -5.39 -17.30
N SER A 10 -13.88 -5.64 -16.10
CA SER A 10 -15.20 -6.27 -15.95
C SER A 10 -16.29 -5.21 -15.96
N THR A 11 -16.94 -5.05 -17.12
CA THR A 11 -18.19 -4.31 -17.25
C THR A 11 -19.35 -5.15 -16.69
N ILE A 12 -19.93 -4.74 -15.56
CA ILE A 12 -21.19 -5.32 -15.07
C ILE A 12 -22.33 -4.62 -15.78
N VAL A 13 -23.03 -5.37 -16.63
CA VAL A 13 -24.26 -5.01 -17.32
C VAL A 13 -25.41 -4.99 -16.30
N SER A 14 -26.04 -3.84 -16.09
CA SER A 14 -27.33 -3.73 -15.39
C SER A 14 -28.46 -3.75 -16.43
N GLN A 15 -29.31 -4.76 -16.37
CA GLN A 15 -30.58 -4.81 -17.11
C GLN A 15 -31.73 -4.76 -16.10
N GLY A 16 -32.69 -3.90 -16.38
CA GLY A 16 -33.79 -3.54 -15.49
C GLY A 16 -34.95 -4.53 -15.48
N ALA A 17 -35.82 -4.34 -14.48
CA ALA A 17 -37.20 -4.82 -14.47
C ALA A 17 -38.05 -3.79 -13.69
N GLY A 18 -39.19 -3.42 -14.27
CA GLY A 18 -39.95 -2.21 -14.00
C GLY A 18 -40.97 -2.22 -12.85
N LEU A 19 -41.31 -1.00 -12.43
CA LEU A 19 -42.63 -0.42 -12.12
C LEU A 19 -43.69 -1.23 -11.33
N ILE A 20 -43.89 -0.85 -10.06
CA ILE A 20 -45.21 -0.62 -9.45
C ILE A 20 -45.14 0.69 -8.64
N VAL A 21 -45.82 1.73 -9.15
CA VAL A 21 -46.03 3.05 -8.53
C VAL A 21 -47.40 3.04 -7.82
N GLY A 22 -47.42 3.41 -6.54
CA GLY A 22 -48.63 3.57 -5.74
C GLY A 22 -48.29 3.79 -4.25
N GLU A 23 -48.36 5.06 -3.81
CA GLU A 23 -48.58 5.53 -2.43
C GLU A 23 -47.84 4.86 -1.25
N LEU A 24 -46.51 4.68 -1.36
CA LEU A 24 -45.65 4.24 -0.25
C LEU A 24 -44.26 4.90 -0.27
N SER A 25 -44.20 6.20 -0.60
CA SER A 25 -42.94 6.92 -0.91
C SER A 25 -42.05 7.20 0.31
N GLY A 26 -42.62 7.35 1.52
CA GLY A 26 -41.85 7.61 2.74
C GLY A 26 -41.07 6.41 3.28
N ARG A 27 -41.67 5.21 3.29
CA ARG A 27 -41.06 3.96 3.85
C ARG A 27 -40.12 3.23 2.88
N ARG A 28 -40.33 3.34 1.55
CA ARG A 28 -39.41 2.73 0.56
C ARG A 28 -38.08 3.48 0.43
N SER A 29 -38.04 4.78 0.77
CA SER A 29 -36.82 5.58 0.67
C SER A 29 -35.80 5.23 1.77
N SER A 30 -36.22 5.05 3.03
CA SER A 30 -35.29 4.70 4.12
C SER A 30 -34.66 3.31 3.93
N ASN A 31 -35.47 2.31 3.54
CA ASN A 31 -34.98 0.95 3.32
C ASN A 31 -33.92 0.87 2.21
N LYS A 32 -34.06 1.65 1.13
CA LYS A 32 -33.06 1.70 0.05
C LYS A 32 -31.76 2.38 0.49
N GLN A 33 -31.85 3.40 1.35
CA GLN A 33 -30.70 4.13 1.88
C GLN A 33 -29.89 3.29 2.88
N ASP A 34 -30.56 2.49 3.71
CA ASP A 34 -29.90 1.58 4.66
C ASP A 34 -29.16 0.44 3.94
N ILE A 35 -29.77 -0.11 2.88
CA ILE A 35 -29.14 -1.14 2.04
C ILE A 35 -27.87 -0.59 1.36
N ALA A 36 -27.90 0.65 0.86
CA ALA A 36 -26.73 1.28 0.24
C ALA A 36 -25.57 1.47 1.24
N LEU A 37 -25.86 1.89 2.47
CA LEU A 37 -24.85 2.00 3.53
C LEU A 37 -24.27 0.64 3.92
N GLN A 38 -25.12 -0.38 4.01
CA GLN A 38 -24.71 -1.74 4.35
C GLN A 38 -23.84 -2.36 3.25
N GLN A 39 -24.20 -2.17 1.98
CA GLN A 39 -23.40 -2.59 0.83
C GLN A 39 -22.05 -1.88 0.80
N LEU A 40 -22.01 -0.56 1.02
CA LEU A 40 -20.75 0.18 1.08
C LEU A 40 -19.85 -0.36 2.21
N ARG A 41 -20.41 -0.58 3.41
CA ARG A 41 -19.65 -1.13 4.54
C ARG A 41 -19.07 -2.51 4.23
N ALA A 42 -19.87 -3.40 3.62
CA ALA A 42 -19.40 -4.73 3.24
C ALA A 42 -18.25 -4.64 2.22
N GLN A 43 -18.37 -3.76 1.22
CA GLN A 43 -17.33 -3.54 0.23
C GLN A 43 -16.05 -2.96 0.85
N GLN A 44 -16.18 -1.96 1.73
CA GLN A 44 -15.05 -1.34 2.42
C GLN A 44 -14.32 -2.33 3.32
N ASN A 45 -15.06 -3.15 4.08
CA ASN A 45 -14.48 -4.19 4.94
C ASN A 45 -13.67 -5.21 4.13
N LEU A 46 -14.20 -5.65 2.98
CA LEU A 46 -13.49 -6.57 2.09
C LEU A 46 -12.22 -5.93 1.52
N GLN A 47 -12.30 -4.68 1.07
CA GLN A 47 -11.13 -3.95 0.58
C GLN A 47 -10.07 -3.73 1.67
N GLU A 48 -10.47 -3.47 2.91
CA GLU A 48 -9.56 -3.28 4.04
C GLU A 48 -8.88 -4.61 4.43
N GLN A 49 -9.62 -5.72 4.40
CA GLN A 49 -9.05 -7.06 4.61
C GLN A 49 -8.03 -7.40 3.52
N GLN A 50 -8.32 -7.13 2.25
CA GLN A 50 -7.37 -7.34 1.16
C GLN A 50 -6.14 -6.44 1.31
N ALA A 51 -6.35 -5.14 1.56
CA ALA A 51 -5.28 -4.18 1.77
C ALA A 51 -4.33 -4.56 2.91
N SER A 52 -4.89 -5.03 4.03
CA SER A 52 -4.09 -5.45 5.18
C SER A 52 -3.33 -6.73 4.91
N ALA A 53 -3.94 -7.72 4.23
CA ALA A 53 -3.25 -8.94 3.80
C ALA A 53 -2.08 -8.64 2.84
N ASP A 54 -2.31 -7.78 1.85
CA ASP A 54 -1.29 -7.35 0.89
C ASP A 54 -0.15 -6.58 1.59
N ALA A 55 -0.48 -5.75 2.56
CA ALA A 55 0.50 -5.01 3.36
C ALA A 55 1.37 -5.97 4.19
N VAL A 56 0.78 -6.97 4.83
CA VAL A 56 1.51 -7.99 5.59
C VAL A 56 2.46 -8.76 4.67
N LEU A 57 1.99 -9.22 3.51
CA LEU A 57 2.82 -9.92 2.53
C LEU A 57 3.95 -9.03 2.03
N SER A 58 3.66 -7.76 1.73
CA SER A 58 4.66 -6.79 1.26
C SER A 58 5.74 -6.53 2.31
N ARG A 59 5.36 -6.40 3.59
CA ARG A 59 6.32 -6.26 4.70
C ARG A 59 7.20 -7.51 4.86
N GLN A 60 6.62 -8.69 4.77
CA GLN A 60 7.37 -9.95 4.81
C GLN A 60 8.37 -10.04 3.66
N LYS A 61 7.95 -9.67 2.45
CA LYS A 61 8.81 -9.62 1.27
C LYS A 61 9.99 -8.66 1.47
N ILE A 62 9.73 -7.44 1.96
CA ILE A 62 10.81 -6.47 2.26
C ILE A 62 11.80 -7.07 3.27
N GLY A 63 11.31 -7.74 4.32
CA GLY A 63 12.19 -8.39 5.30
C GLY A 63 13.05 -9.50 4.70
N LEU A 64 12.47 -10.34 3.84
CA LEU A 64 13.21 -11.40 3.14
C LEU A 64 14.24 -10.83 2.16
N ASP A 65 13.84 -9.83 1.38
CA ASP A 65 14.71 -9.15 0.42
C ASP A 65 15.89 -8.47 1.14
N ALA A 66 15.64 -7.85 2.29
CA ALA A 66 16.68 -7.26 3.14
C ALA A 66 17.67 -8.31 3.67
N GLY A 67 17.18 -9.47 4.12
CA GLY A 67 18.02 -10.58 4.56
C GLY A 67 18.93 -11.11 3.46
N ASN A 68 18.36 -11.39 2.28
CA ASN A 68 19.10 -11.87 1.12
C ASN A 68 20.14 -10.85 0.65
N ALA A 69 19.75 -9.57 0.60
CA ALA A 69 20.64 -8.45 0.27
C ALA A 69 21.85 -8.37 1.19
N GLU A 70 21.67 -8.55 2.50
CA GLU A 70 22.76 -8.50 3.48
C GLU A 70 23.72 -9.68 3.33
N GLU A 71 23.19 -10.88 3.05
CA GLU A 71 24.04 -12.03 2.75
C GLU A 71 24.88 -11.82 1.48
N GLU A 72 24.25 -11.34 0.41
CA GLU A 72 24.92 -11.06 -0.86
C GLU A 72 26.02 -10.01 -0.68
N ARG A 73 25.73 -8.93 0.06
CA ARG A 73 26.68 -7.87 0.39
C ARG A 73 27.91 -8.43 1.12
N LYS A 74 27.71 -9.24 2.17
CA LYS A 74 28.81 -9.90 2.90
C LYS A 74 29.64 -10.80 2.00
N LYS A 75 28.99 -11.60 1.16
CA LYS A 75 29.67 -12.49 0.19
C LYS A 75 30.49 -11.66 -0.82
N ALA A 76 29.92 -10.58 -1.34
CA ALA A 76 30.59 -9.67 -2.27
C ALA A 76 31.81 -8.99 -1.63
N LEU A 77 31.64 -8.44 -0.42
CA LEU A 77 32.71 -7.81 0.35
C LEU A 77 33.86 -8.79 0.61
N ARG A 78 33.55 -10.02 1.06
CA ARG A 78 34.56 -11.06 1.27
C ARG A 78 35.34 -11.36 -0.01
N ARG A 79 34.65 -11.49 -1.15
CA ARG A 79 35.30 -11.72 -2.45
C ARG A 79 36.19 -10.54 -2.85
N ALA A 80 35.73 -9.31 -2.68
CA ALA A 80 36.49 -8.11 -2.98
C ALA A 80 37.77 -8.02 -2.14
N VAL A 81 37.66 -8.25 -0.82
CA VAL A 81 38.81 -8.29 0.09
C VAL A 81 39.79 -9.39 -0.31
N SER A 82 39.31 -10.60 -0.62
CA SER A 82 40.18 -11.71 -1.06
C SER A 82 40.93 -11.39 -2.35
N ARG A 83 40.25 -10.79 -3.36
CA ARG A 83 40.88 -10.37 -4.61
C ARG A 83 41.96 -9.31 -4.36
N GLN A 84 41.65 -8.32 -3.53
CA GLN A 84 42.60 -7.25 -3.23
C GLN A 84 43.83 -7.77 -2.48
N ARG A 85 43.65 -8.71 -1.54
CA ARG A 85 44.77 -9.39 -0.87
C ARG A 85 45.64 -10.18 -1.84
N ALA A 86 45.03 -10.92 -2.77
CA ALA A 86 45.77 -11.66 -3.79
C ALA A 86 46.58 -10.72 -4.70
N ASN A 87 45.99 -9.60 -5.11
CA ASN A 87 46.67 -8.58 -5.92
C ASN A 87 47.85 -7.95 -5.19
N PHE A 88 47.67 -7.55 -3.92
CA PHE A 88 48.77 -7.01 -3.12
C PHE A 88 49.88 -8.03 -2.90
N GLY A 89 49.54 -9.29 -2.64
CA GLY A 89 50.51 -10.37 -2.53
C GLY A 89 51.32 -10.59 -3.81
N ALA A 90 50.67 -10.55 -4.98
CA ALA A 90 51.33 -10.66 -6.27
C ALA A 90 52.25 -9.46 -6.59
N GLN A 91 51.94 -8.28 -6.03
CA GLN A 91 52.75 -7.06 -6.19
C GLN A 91 53.83 -6.89 -5.13
N GLY A 92 53.96 -7.83 -4.18
CA GLY A 92 54.88 -7.70 -3.04
C GLY A 92 54.51 -6.59 -2.06
N ILE A 93 53.29 -6.07 -2.13
CA ILE A 93 52.79 -5.03 -1.24
C ILE A 93 52.36 -5.70 0.07
N SER A 94 53.01 -5.32 1.17
CA SER A 94 52.58 -5.77 2.49
C SER A 94 51.17 -5.29 2.79
N SER A 95 50.30 -6.21 3.21
CA SER A 95 48.95 -5.88 3.70
C SER A 95 48.97 -5.03 4.98
N ALA A 96 50.13 -4.90 5.64
CA ALA A 96 50.33 -4.03 6.80
C ALA A 96 50.76 -2.60 6.41
N GLY A 97 51.02 -2.31 5.13
CA GLY A 97 51.33 -0.97 4.65
C GLY A 97 50.10 -0.04 4.67
N GLY A 98 50.32 1.25 4.94
CA GLY A 98 49.23 2.24 5.05
C GLY A 98 48.37 2.36 3.80
N SER A 99 48.96 2.21 2.61
CA SER A 99 48.22 2.24 1.33
C SER A 99 47.30 1.02 1.15
N ALA A 100 47.74 -0.18 1.57
CA ALA A 100 46.92 -1.38 1.50
C ALA A 100 45.73 -1.31 2.48
N GLN A 101 45.97 -0.79 3.69
CA GLN A 101 44.92 -0.57 4.69
C GLN A 101 43.89 0.46 4.24
N ALA A 102 44.31 1.55 3.59
CA ALA A 102 43.40 2.57 3.06
C ALA A 102 42.43 1.99 2.01
N VAL A 103 42.90 1.09 1.14
CA VAL A 103 42.03 0.42 0.15
C VAL A 103 41.01 -0.49 0.84
N PHE A 104 41.42 -1.27 1.85
CA PHE A 104 40.47 -2.10 2.59
C PHE A 104 39.44 -1.25 3.34
N LEU A 105 39.88 -0.16 3.96
CA LEU A 105 38.98 0.78 4.63
C LEU A 105 37.93 1.32 3.65
N GLY A 106 38.36 1.76 2.46
CA GLY A 106 37.44 2.22 1.42
C GLY A 106 36.41 1.16 0.99
N LEU A 107 36.83 -0.12 0.85
CA LEU A 107 35.90 -1.22 0.54
C LEU A 107 34.86 -1.44 1.65
N PHE A 108 35.25 -1.29 2.92
CA PHE A 108 34.30 -1.40 4.04
C PHE A 108 33.35 -0.20 4.07
N GLU A 109 33.87 1.02 3.90
CA GLU A 109 33.08 2.25 3.86
C GLU A 109 32.05 2.23 2.72
N GLU A 110 32.44 1.79 1.53
CA GLU A 110 31.54 1.63 0.39
C GLU A 110 30.44 0.61 0.70
N SER A 111 30.81 -0.54 1.28
CA SER A 111 29.85 -1.57 1.67
C SER A 111 28.86 -1.08 2.74
N ASP A 112 29.32 -0.28 3.69
CA ASP A 112 28.48 0.30 4.74
C ASP A 112 27.58 1.42 4.19
N ALA A 113 28.07 2.22 3.24
CA ALA A 113 27.27 3.21 2.53
C ALA A 113 26.16 2.54 1.72
N GLU A 114 26.46 1.44 1.03
CA GLU A 114 25.47 0.65 0.31
C GLU A 114 24.41 0.07 1.26
N LYS A 115 24.84 -0.48 2.40
CA LYS A 115 23.93 -0.98 3.43
C LYS A 115 22.97 0.13 3.90
N LYS A 116 23.49 1.29 4.29
CA LYS A 116 22.66 2.43 4.75
C LYS A 116 21.66 2.87 3.69
N LYS A 117 22.06 2.95 2.42
CA LYS A 117 21.17 3.32 1.32
C LYS A 117 20.03 2.32 1.16
N ARG A 118 20.31 1.02 1.29
CA ARG A 118 19.28 -0.03 1.23
C ARG A 118 18.31 0.06 2.42
N GLU A 119 18.82 0.21 3.63
CA GLU A 119 17.99 0.39 4.84
C GLU A 119 17.06 1.61 4.74
N GLN A 120 17.54 2.71 4.16
CA GLN A 120 16.72 3.89 3.88
C GLN A 120 15.60 3.59 2.88
N LEU A 121 15.89 2.84 1.81
CA LEU A 121 14.88 2.44 0.81
C LEU A 121 13.85 1.50 1.41
N ASP A 122 14.25 0.55 2.24
CA ASP A 122 13.33 -0.37 2.90
C ASP A 122 12.44 0.36 3.90
N THR A 123 13.02 1.29 4.67
CA THR A 123 12.25 2.19 5.54
C THR A 123 11.24 3.01 4.74
N LEU A 124 11.63 3.57 3.59
CA LEU A 124 10.73 4.31 2.71
C LEU A 124 9.59 3.45 2.19
N ARG A 125 9.87 2.21 1.79
CA ARG A 125 8.86 1.24 1.33
C ARG A 125 7.86 0.90 2.44
N LEU A 126 8.36 0.66 3.66
CA LEU A 126 7.51 0.40 4.83
C LEU A 126 6.60 1.60 5.13
N ASN A 127 7.16 2.81 5.15
CA ASN A 127 6.40 4.04 5.34
C ASN A 127 5.33 4.24 4.25
N ALA A 128 5.64 3.90 2.99
CA ALA A 128 4.68 4.00 1.89
C ALA A 128 3.50 3.03 2.07
N ILE A 129 3.76 1.81 2.58
CA ILE A 129 2.70 0.85 2.93
C ILE A 129 1.79 1.44 4.01
N ASP A 130 2.38 2.00 5.06
CA ASP A 130 1.63 2.56 6.20
C ASP A 130 0.81 3.79 5.79
N GLN A 131 1.38 4.69 4.99
CA GLN A 131 0.68 5.82 4.43
C GLN A 131 -0.47 5.38 3.52
N GLY A 132 -0.25 4.37 2.67
CA GLY A 132 -1.29 3.83 1.80
C GLY A 132 -2.47 3.24 2.57
N LEU A 133 -2.21 2.51 3.65
CA LEU A 133 -3.26 2.01 4.55
C LEU A 133 -4.01 3.16 5.23
N GLY A 134 -3.28 4.13 5.80
CA GLY A 134 -3.89 5.29 6.46
C GLY A 134 -4.76 6.12 5.54
N GLN A 135 -4.33 6.33 4.29
CA GLN A 135 -5.13 7.03 3.26
C GLN A 135 -6.41 6.26 2.90
N ARG A 136 -6.35 4.92 2.80
CA ARG A 136 -7.54 4.11 2.52
C ARG A 136 -8.55 4.20 3.67
N THR A 137 -8.08 4.11 4.91
CA THR A 137 -8.95 4.24 6.08
C THR A 137 -9.59 5.63 6.15
N SER A 138 -8.83 6.70 5.89
CA SER A 138 -9.39 8.06 5.90
C SER A 138 -10.44 8.28 4.80
N LEU A 139 -10.20 7.76 3.59
CA LEU A 139 -11.18 7.78 2.50
C LEU A 139 -12.44 6.99 2.85
N ASN A 140 -12.29 5.81 3.46
CA ASN A 140 -13.43 4.99 3.89
C ASN A 140 -14.28 5.72 4.94
N VAL A 141 -13.64 6.37 5.92
CA VAL A 141 -14.32 7.19 6.93
C VAL A 141 -15.05 8.36 6.28
N LEU A 142 -14.39 9.09 5.38
CA LEU A 142 -14.98 10.23 4.67
C LEU A 142 -16.20 9.83 3.84
N GLN A 143 -16.13 8.73 3.08
CA GLN A 143 -17.26 8.21 2.30
C GLN A 143 -18.44 7.82 3.19
N ARG A 144 -18.17 7.20 4.35
CA ARG A 144 -19.20 6.85 5.34
C ARG A 144 -19.87 8.11 5.91
N THR A 145 -19.09 9.12 6.26
CA THR A 145 -19.61 10.39 6.78
C THR A 145 -20.47 11.10 5.73
N GLN A 146 -20.00 11.18 4.48
CA GLN A 146 -20.75 11.82 3.39
C GLN A 146 -22.09 11.12 3.12
N LEU A 147 -22.14 9.79 3.15
CA LEU A 147 -23.41 9.08 3.00
C LEU A 147 -24.37 9.34 4.17
N GLN A 148 -23.86 9.35 5.40
CA GLN A 148 -24.68 9.65 6.57
C GLN A 148 -25.22 11.08 6.54
N GLU A 149 -24.43 12.05 6.11
CA GLU A 149 -24.88 13.44 5.94
C GLU A 149 -25.94 13.55 4.85
N LYS A 150 -25.75 12.91 3.69
CA LYS A 150 -26.76 12.84 2.63
C LYS A 150 -28.07 12.23 3.12
N GLN A 151 -28.00 11.18 3.94
CA GLN A 151 -29.17 10.57 4.57
C GLN A 151 -29.89 11.54 5.50
N LYS A 152 -29.15 12.25 6.38
CA LYS A 152 -29.73 13.27 7.27
C LYS A 152 -30.43 14.39 6.50
N ILE A 153 -29.79 14.93 5.46
CA ILE A 153 -30.35 15.99 4.62
C ILE A 153 -31.59 15.49 3.86
N SER A 154 -31.55 14.27 3.33
CA SER A 154 -32.71 13.65 2.67
C SER A 154 -33.89 13.51 3.63
N GLN A 155 -33.65 13.14 4.89
CA GLN A 155 -34.71 13.01 5.90
C GLN A 155 -35.33 14.37 6.25
N ILE A 156 -34.51 15.40 6.49
CA ILE A 156 -34.98 16.75 6.81
C ILE A 156 -35.80 17.34 5.65
N SER A 157 -35.27 17.30 4.44
CA SER A 157 -35.95 17.83 3.24
C SER A 157 -37.24 17.07 2.87
N SER A 158 -37.35 15.79 3.25
CA SER A 158 -38.58 15.02 3.08
C SER A 158 -39.61 15.35 4.17
N GLY A 159 -39.15 15.62 5.39
CA GLY A 159 -39.99 16.04 6.51
C GLY A 159 -40.60 17.43 6.31
N GLU A 160 -39.83 18.41 5.82
CA GLU A 160 -40.33 19.78 5.56
C GLU A 160 -41.43 19.82 4.49
N ARG A 161 -41.36 18.96 3.46
CA ARG A 161 -42.43 18.86 2.43
C ARG A 161 -43.78 18.41 2.99
N LEU A 162 -43.79 17.67 4.10
CA LEU A 162 -45.02 17.21 4.74
C LEU A 162 -45.67 18.29 5.62
N PHE A 163 -44.87 19.21 6.18
CA PHE A 163 -45.40 20.33 6.96
C PHE A 163 -45.89 21.50 6.08
N GLY A 164 -45.30 21.69 4.90
CA GLY A 164 -45.73 22.72 3.94
C GLY A 164 -47.00 22.39 3.14
N SER A 165 -47.51 21.15 3.20
CA SER A 165 -48.73 20.73 2.49
C SER A 165 -49.99 20.65 3.37
N LEU A 166 -49.90 21.12 4.61
CA LEU A 166 -51.00 21.11 5.60
C LEU A 166 -51.51 22.52 5.95
N PHE A 167 -51.05 23.55 5.23
CA PHE A 167 -51.57 24.92 5.24
C PHE A 167 -51.76 25.39 3.80
#